data_AF-R6Q021-F1
#
_entry.id   AF-R6Q021-F1
#
_cell.length_a   1.000
_cell.length_b   1.000
_cell.length_c   1.000
_cell.angle_alpha   90.00
_cell.angle_beta   90.00
_cell.angle_gamma   90.00
#
_symmetry.space_group_name_H-M   'P 1'
#
loop_
_entity.id
_entity.type
_entity.pdbx_description
1 polymer ?
#
loop_
_entity_poly.entity_id
_entity_poly.type
_entity_poly.pdbx_seq_one_letter_code
_entity_poly.pdbx_strand_id
1 'polypeptide(L)'
;MELDGYCVLEGDNIEVYDHMNKHTLCTMVQLNENNEEAGHKVAMQVAAMRPVALDESSVSEETKKTELEVAVAKTKEELVEKAVNAALKKAGINPAHVDSEDHIESNTKKGWLTPEQAEEARNIKKTVSEEKAASLNPTMIQNIANGRLAKFFKENCLVDQEFQFGDGDKQTVAQYLASQSKDLKIVAYKRFTLAAE
;
A
#
# COMPACT_ATOMS: atom_id res chain seq x y z
N MET A 1 30.17 -11.89 -18.72
CA MET A 1 29.08 -12.12 -17.76
C MET A 1 29.31 -11.12 -16.65
N GLU A 2 28.41 -10.16 -16.50
CA GLU A 2 28.49 -9.13 -15.46
C GLU A 2 27.56 -9.53 -14.31
N LEU A 3 27.96 -9.25 -13.08
CA LEU A 3 27.13 -9.45 -11.89
C LEU A 3 26.24 -8.22 -11.72
N ASP A 4 24.93 -8.41 -11.83
CA ASP A 4 23.94 -7.33 -11.63
C ASP A 4 23.88 -6.87 -10.16
N GLY A 5 24.05 -7.82 -9.24
CA GLY A 5 24.15 -7.56 -7.81
C GLY A 5 24.30 -8.84 -7.02
N TYR A 6 24.61 -8.71 -5.74
CA TYR A 6 24.60 -9.82 -4.78
C TYR A 6 24.18 -9.32 -3.40
N CYS A 7 23.64 -10.24 -2.59
CA CYS A 7 23.32 -10.01 -1.19
C CYS A 7 24.02 -11.07 -0.35
N VAL A 8 24.42 -10.70 0.86
CA VAL A 8 25.03 -11.61 1.84
C VAL A 8 24.21 -11.54 3.14
N LEU A 9 24.01 -12.69 3.77
CA LEU A 9 23.45 -12.83 5.11
C LEU A 9 24.26 -13.91 5.84
N GLU A 10 24.79 -13.58 7.03
CA GLU A 10 25.70 -14.44 7.78
C GLU A 10 25.16 -14.71 9.19
N GLY A 11 25.40 -15.93 9.68
CA GLY A 11 25.02 -16.41 11.01
C GLY A 11 24.29 -17.74 10.96
N ASP A 12 23.70 -18.12 12.09
CA ASP A 12 22.94 -19.37 12.23
C ASP A 12 21.46 -19.19 11.86
N ASN A 13 20.73 -20.30 11.71
CA ASN A 13 19.27 -20.36 11.49
C ASN A 13 18.81 -19.55 10.24
N ILE A 14 19.54 -19.69 9.14
CA ILE A 14 19.22 -19.04 7.87
C ILE A 14 18.48 -20.02 6.96
N GLU A 15 17.28 -19.61 6.55
CA GLU A 15 16.49 -20.31 5.54
C GLU A 15 16.51 -19.57 4.22
N VAL A 16 16.58 -20.33 3.12
CA VAL A 16 16.68 -19.82 1.76
C VAL A 16 15.50 -20.32 0.93
N TYR A 17 14.92 -19.43 0.13
CA TYR A 17 13.89 -19.77 -0.83
C TYR A 17 14.24 -19.22 -2.21
N ASP A 18 14.63 -20.11 -3.12
CA ASP A 18 14.74 -19.88 -4.56
C ASP A 18 13.37 -20.11 -5.21
N HIS A 19 12.76 -19.02 -5.66
CA HIS A 19 11.37 -19.02 -6.08
C HIS A 19 11.14 -19.97 -7.25
N MET A 20 10.49 -21.10 -6.96
CA MET A 20 10.19 -22.18 -7.90
C MET A 20 11.43 -22.78 -8.62
N ASN A 21 12.64 -22.63 -8.05
CA ASN A 21 13.91 -23.02 -8.68
C ASN A 21 14.12 -22.40 -10.08
N LYS A 22 13.58 -21.19 -10.29
CA LYS A 22 13.73 -20.45 -11.56
C LYS A 22 14.96 -19.54 -11.58
N HIS A 23 15.63 -19.35 -10.44
CA HIS A 23 16.81 -18.50 -10.30
C HIS A 23 16.57 -17.03 -10.69
N THR A 24 15.31 -16.57 -10.66
CA THR A 24 14.92 -15.18 -10.97
C THR A 24 14.63 -14.35 -9.73
N LEU A 25 14.32 -15.00 -8.60
CA LEU A 25 14.00 -14.38 -7.33
C LEU A 25 14.47 -15.32 -6.22
N CYS A 26 15.31 -14.82 -5.32
CA CYS A 26 15.80 -15.54 -4.16
C CYS A 26 15.61 -14.70 -2.91
N THR A 27 15.30 -15.37 -1.80
CA THR A 27 15.15 -14.76 -0.49
C THR A 27 15.92 -15.55 0.57
N MET A 28 16.44 -14.83 1.56
CA MET A 28 17.12 -15.39 2.71
C MET A 28 16.52 -14.78 3.97
N VAL A 29 16.23 -15.59 4.99
CA VAL A 29 15.68 -15.14 6.27
C VAL A 29 16.47 -15.77 7.39
N GLN A 30 16.92 -14.94 8.33
CA GLN A 30 17.59 -15.39 9.54
C GLN A 30 16.64 -15.28 10.74
N LEU A 31 16.52 -16.36 11.51
CA LEU A 31 15.79 -16.37 12.78
C LEU A 31 16.75 -16.34 13.97
N ASN A 32 16.26 -15.90 15.14
CA ASN A 32 17.07 -15.90 16.37
C ASN A 32 17.27 -17.30 16.97
N GLU A 33 16.42 -18.26 16.59
CA GLU A 33 16.43 -19.65 17.05
C GLU A 33 16.16 -20.57 15.86
N ASN A 34 16.58 -21.84 15.94
CA ASN A 34 16.39 -22.78 14.85
C ASN A 34 14.92 -23.15 14.69
N ASN A 35 14.34 -22.86 13.52
CA ASN A 35 13.02 -23.32 13.11
C ASN A 35 12.92 -23.29 11.58
N GLU A 36 13.39 -24.37 10.94
CA GLU A 36 13.48 -24.47 9.48
C GLU A 36 12.12 -24.28 8.78
N GLU A 37 11.06 -24.90 9.30
CA GLU A 37 9.71 -24.78 8.71
C GLU A 37 9.20 -23.33 8.74
N ALA A 38 9.30 -22.66 9.89
CA ALA A 38 8.87 -21.28 10.02
C ALA A 38 9.74 -20.35 9.17
N GLY A 39 11.07 -20.54 9.20
CA GLY A 39 12.02 -19.75 8.40
C GLY A 39 11.74 -19.87 6.91
N HIS A 40 11.47 -21.08 6.42
CA HIS A 40 11.13 -21.32 5.01
C HIS A 40 9.84 -20.62 4.59
N LYS A 41 8.77 -20.71 5.41
CA LYS A 41 7.51 -20.01 5.13
C LYS A 41 7.67 -18.49 5.15
N VAL A 42 8.51 -17.95 6.05
CA VAL A 42 8.82 -16.52 6.06
C VAL A 42 9.65 -16.13 4.82
N ALA A 43 10.59 -16.96 4.36
CA ALA A 43 11.31 -16.70 3.11
C ALA A 43 10.34 -16.64 1.91
N MET A 44 9.37 -17.57 1.85
CA MET A 44 8.28 -17.51 0.87
C MET A 44 7.42 -16.24 0.99
N GLN A 45 7.14 -15.79 2.22
CA GLN A 45 6.41 -14.54 2.50
C GLN A 45 7.19 -13.34 1.96
N VAL A 46 8.49 -13.25 2.23
CA VAL A 46 9.36 -12.18 1.72
C VAL A 46 9.32 -12.15 0.19
N ALA A 47 9.36 -13.32 -0.45
CA ALA A 47 9.31 -13.41 -1.91
C ALA A 47 7.98 -12.86 -2.46
N ALA A 48 6.86 -13.23 -1.85
CA ALA A 48 5.51 -12.89 -2.32
C ALA A 48 5.09 -11.45 -1.97
N MET A 49 5.34 -11.02 -0.74
CA MET A 49 4.79 -9.77 -0.18
C MET A 49 5.73 -8.58 -0.28
N ARG A 50 6.97 -8.78 -0.72
CA ARG A 50 7.94 -7.71 -1.04
C ARG A 50 8.03 -6.64 0.08
N PRO A 51 8.31 -7.02 1.34
CA PRO A 51 8.41 -6.06 2.43
C PRO A 51 9.53 -5.04 2.15
N VAL A 52 9.24 -3.77 2.43
CA VAL A 52 10.18 -2.65 2.31
C VAL A 52 11.19 -2.66 3.45
N ALA A 53 10.79 -3.12 4.64
CA ALA A 53 11.65 -3.21 5.80
C ALA A 53 11.22 -4.37 6.72
N LEU A 54 12.05 -4.67 7.73
CA LEU A 54 11.72 -5.67 8.75
C LEU A 54 10.54 -5.19 9.62
N ASP A 55 10.68 -3.98 10.17
CA ASP A 55 9.73 -3.31 11.06
C ASP A 55 9.73 -1.80 10.78
N GLU A 56 8.82 -1.07 11.44
CA GLU A 56 8.70 0.40 11.29
C GLU A 56 10.01 1.14 11.62
N SER A 57 10.79 0.65 12.59
CA SER A 57 12.06 1.28 12.99
C SER A 57 13.14 1.15 11.91
N SER A 58 13.01 0.13 11.06
CA SER A 58 13.91 -0.17 9.95
C SER A 58 13.52 0.57 8.66
N VAL A 59 12.37 1.26 8.62
CA VAL A 59 11.99 2.10 7.48
C VAL A 59 12.75 3.43 7.54
N SER A 60 13.36 3.85 6.42
CA SER A 60 14.11 5.10 6.36
C SER A 60 13.22 6.32 6.61
N GLU A 61 13.76 7.36 7.26
CA GLU A 61 13.02 8.61 7.50
C GLU A 61 12.61 9.32 6.20
N GLU A 62 13.41 9.18 5.14
CA GLU A 62 13.07 9.68 3.80
C GLU A 62 11.83 8.97 3.23
N THR A 63 11.77 7.64 3.35
CA THR A 63 10.60 6.85 2.96
C THR A 63 9.37 7.26 3.78
N LYS A 64 9.48 7.34 5.12
CA LYS A 64 8.36 7.76 5.99
C LYS A 64 7.83 9.13 5.61
N LYS A 65 8.73 10.08 5.34
CA LYS A 65 8.36 11.43 4.91
C LYS A 65 7.64 11.41 3.56
N THR A 66 8.18 10.70 2.59
CA THR A 66 7.59 10.60 1.24
C THR A 66 6.20 9.98 1.30
N GLU A 67 6.04 8.87 2.03
CA GLU A 67 4.74 8.21 2.20
C GLU A 67 3.74 9.10 2.94
N LEU A 68 4.18 9.90 3.91
CA LEU A 68 3.32 10.86 4.60
C LEU A 68 2.87 11.99 3.66
N GLU A 69 3.75 12.51 2.82
CA GLU A 69 3.42 13.54 1.83
C GLU A 69 2.40 13.02 0.81
N VAL A 70 2.60 11.81 0.30
CA VAL A 70 1.65 11.11 -0.60
C VAL A 70 0.31 10.90 0.11
N ALA A 71 0.32 10.46 1.38
CA ALA A 71 -0.88 10.26 2.18
C ALA A 71 -1.67 11.56 2.40
N VAL A 72 -0.97 12.68 2.65
CA VAL A 72 -1.56 14.02 2.78
C VAL A 72 -2.18 14.47 1.46
N ALA A 73 -1.45 14.35 0.34
CA ALA A 73 -1.93 14.74 -0.98
C ALA A 73 -3.21 13.97 -1.36
N LYS A 74 -3.17 12.63 -1.27
CA LYS A 74 -4.32 11.76 -1.54
C LYS A 74 -5.51 12.06 -0.63
N THR A 75 -5.25 12.38 0.64
CA THR A 75 -6.32 12.76 1.57
C THR A 75 -7.01 14.06 1.16
N LYS A 76 -6.25 15.07 0.71
CA LYS A 76 -6.82 16.33 0.23
C LYS A 76 -7.69 16.09 -1.01
N GLU A 77 -7.18 15.34 -1.98
CA GLU A 77 -7.91 14.99 -3.20
C GLU A 77 -9.22 14.26 -2.90
N GLU A 78 -9.18 13.20 -2.08
CA GLU A 78 -10.37 12.42 -1.73
C GLU A 78 -11.42 13.25 -0.95
N LEU A 79 -11.01 14.20 -0.12
CA LEU A 79 -11.93 15.07 0.61
C LEU A 79 -12.63 16.09 -0.32
N VAL A 80 -11.89 16.60 -1.30
CA VAL A 80 -12.44 17.46 -2.36
C VAL A 80 -13.41 16.66 -3.22
N GLU A 81 -12.98 15.50 -3.71
CA GLU A 81 -13.80 14.61 -4.54
C GLU A 81 -15.10 14.22 -3.83
N LYS A 82 -15.04 13.87 -2.55
CA LYS A 82 -16.24 13.58 -1.74
C LYS A 82 -17.21 14.75 -1.66
N ALA A 83 -16.71 15.98 -1.52
CA ALA A 83 -17.55 17.17 -1.47
C ALA A 83 -18.21 17.44 -2.83
N VAL A 84 -17.45 17.33 -3.92
CA VAL A 84 -17.95 17.45 -5.30
C VAL A 84 -19.02 16.38 -5.57
N ASN A 85 -18.74 15.12 -5.26
CA ASN A 85 -19.67 14.02 -5.46
C ASN A 85 -20.97 14.19 -4.65
N ALA A 86 -20.88 14.76 -3.45
CA ALA A 86 -22.06 15.09 -2.65
C ALA A 86 -22.89 16.23 -3.26
N ALA A 87 -22.22 17.27 -3.78
CA ALA A 87 -22.89 18.40 -4.44
C ALA A 87 -23.57 17.98 -5.76
N LEU A 88 -22.90 17.17 -6.59
CA LEU A 88 -23.46 16.59 -7.81
C LEU A 88 -24.72 15.77 -7.52
N LYS A 89 -24.66 14.88 -6.53
CA LYS A 89 -25.83 14.08 -6.10
C LYS A 89 -26.99 14.97 -5.63
N LYS A 90 -26.71 16.07 -4.92
CA LYS A 90 -27.72 17.04 -4.48
C LYS A 90 -28.38 17.78 -5.66
N ALA A 91 -27.64 18.00 -6.75
CA ALA A 91 -28.17 18.52 -8.01
C ALA A 91 -28.88 17.45 -8.87
N GLY A 92 -29.01 16.21 -8.38
CA GLY A 92 -29.62 15.11 -9.13
C GLY A 92 -28.73 14.56 -10.26
N ILE A 93 -27.43 14.90 -10.26
CA ILE A 93 -26.46 14.46 -11.26
C ILE A 93 -25.71 13.25 -10.69
N ASN A 94 -25.64 12.17 -11.46
CA ASN A 94 -24.85 10.99 -11.09
C ASN A 94 -23.35 11.29 -11.27
N PRO A 95 -22.51 11.26 -10.23
CA PRO A 95 -21.08 11.54 -10.36
C PRO A 95 -20.36 10.65 -11.38
N ALA A 96 -20.76 9.38 -11.50
CA ALA A 96 -20.17 8.44 -12.46
C ALA A 96 -20.51 8.73 -13.92
N HIS A 97 -21.46 9.64 -14.19
CA HIS A 97 -21.72 10.10 -15.55
C HIS A 97 -20.86 11.31 -15.93
N VAL A 98 -20.19 11.92 -14.95
CA VAL A 98 -19.50 13.19 -15.12
C VAL A 98 -18.11 13.17 -14.51
N ASP A 99 -17.51 12.03 -14.21
CA ASP A 99 -16.19 11.88 -13.58
C ASP A 99 -15.04 12.43 -14.44
N SER A 100 -15.16 12.41 -15.78
CA SER A 100 -14.22 13.04 -16.72
C SER A 100 -14.93 13.93 -17.75
N GLU A 101 -14.18 14.82 -18.43
CA GLU A 101 -14.74 15.59 -19.55
C GLU A 101 -15.21 14.68 -20.69
N ASP A 102 -14.45 13.62 -21.01
CA ASP A 102 -14.84 12.63 -22.01
C ASP A 102 -16.17 11.94 -21.65
N HIS A 103 -16.40 11.66 -20.37
CA HIS A 103 -17.66 11.09 -19.90
C HIS A 103 -18.81 12.10 -20.00
N ILE A 104 -18.58 13.37 -19.65
CA ILE A 104 -19.58 14.42 -19.81
C ILE A 104 -19.98 14.53 -21.29
N GLU A 105 -19.02 14.61 -22.21
CA GLU A 105 -19.30 14.72 -23.65
C GLU A 105 -20.03 13.49 -24.19
N SER A 106 -19.54 12.30 -23.86
CA SER A 106 -20.11 11.03 -24.30
C SER A 106 -21.54 10.85 -23.78
N ASN A 107 -21.78 11.14 -22.51
CA ASN A 107 -23.09 10.96 -21.90
C ASN A 107 -24.09 12.04 -22.32
N THR A 108 -23.62 13.25 -22.66
CA THR A 108 -24.46 14.27 -23.31
C THR A 108 -24.88 13.82 -24.71
N LYS A 109 -23.95 13.29 -25.53
CA LYS A 109 -24.26 12.75 -26.87
C LYS A 109 -25.24 11.58 -26.83
N LYS A 110 -25.18 10.75 -25.79
CA LYS A 110 -26.09 9.62 -25.55
C LYS A 110 -27.46 10.03 -24.99
N GLY A 111 -27.65 11.31 -24.64
CA GLY A 111 -28.87 11.81 -24.01
C GLY A 111 -29.05 11.38 -22.54
N TRP A 112 -27.98 10.88 -21.90
CA TRP A 112 -27.98 10.53 -20.47
C TRP A 112 -27.74 11.74 -19.55
N LEU A 113 -27.26 12.84 -20.14
CA LEU A 113 -27.15 14.16 -19.54
C LEU A 113 -27.77 15.18 -20.48
N THR A 114 -28.51 16.14 -19.91
CA THR A 114 -28.88 17.35 -20.64
C THR A 114 -27.68 18.31 -20.74
N PRO A 115 -27.60 19.18 -21.76
CA PRO A 115 -26.57 20.21 -21.85
C PRO A 115 -26.49 21.09 -20.59
N GLU A 116 -27.64 21.41 -19.99
CA GLU A 116 -27.75 22.20 -18.77
C GLU A 116 -27.13 21.45 -17.57
N GLN A 117 -27.42 20.16 -17.41
CA GLN A 117 -26.79 19.33 -16.36
C GLN A 117 -25.30 19.15 -16.59
N ALA A 118 -24.83 19.09 -17.84
CA ALA A 118 -23.41 19.00 -18.16
C ALA A 118 -22.67 20.29 -17.78
N GLU A 119 -23.26 21.45 -18.03
CA GLU A 119 -22.72 22.75 -17.60
C GLU A 119 -22.76 22.89 -16.07
N GLU A 120 -23.88 22.53 -15.44
CA GLU A 120 -24.02 22.54 -13.98
C GLU A 120 -22.99 21.62 -13.31
N ALA A 121 -22.75 20.42 -13.86
CA ALA A 121 -21.72 19.51 -13.35
C ALA A 121 -20.33 20.13 -13.39
N ARG A 122 -19.96 20.82 -14.48
CA ARG A 122 -18.67 21.51 -14.60
C ARG A 122 -18.55 22.65 -13.58
N ASN A 123 -19.62 23.44 -13.44
CA ASN A 123 -19.66 24.53 -12.47
C ASN A 123 -19.51 24.00 -11.04
N ILE A 124 -20.28 22.97 -10.66
CA ILE A 124 -20.17 22.31 -9.35
C ILE A 124 -18.75 21.79 -9.12
N LYS A 125 -18.18 21.07 -10.08
CA LYS A 125 -16.82 20.55 -9.99
C LYS A 125 -15.82 21.66 -9.72
N LYS A 126 -15.90 22.76 -10.45
CA LYS A 126 -14.99 23.90 -10.29
C LYS A 126 -15.16 24.56 -8.93
N THR A 127 -16.37 25.05 -8.63
CA THR A 127 -16.63 25.88 -7.44
C THR A 127 -16.46 25.09 -6.15
N VAL A 128 -17.05 23.89 -6.07
CA VAL A 128 -16.98 23.06 -4.86
C VAL A 128 -15.56 22.56 -4.63
N SER A 129 -14.78 22.31 -5.68
CA SER A 129 -13.36 21.96 -5.51
C SER A 129 -12.56 23.11 -4.91
N GLU A 130 -12.72 24.32 -5.44
CA GLU A 130 -12.03 25.53 -4.94
C GLU A 130 -12.44 25.84 -3.49
N GLU A 131 -13.74 25.87 -3.20
CA GLU A 131 -14.27 26.12 -1.85
C GLU A 131 -13.85 25.04 -0.85
N LYS A 132 -13.90 23.77 -1.25
CA LYS A 132 -13.52 22.68 -0.37
C LYS A 132 -12.03 22.69 -0.10
N ALA A 133 -11.20 22.88 -1.12
CA ALA A 133 -9.75 22.96 -0.98
C ALA A 133 -9.33 24.09 -0.03
N ALA A 134 -9.98 25.25 -0.12
CA ALA A 134 -9.73 26.41 0.76
C ALA A 134 -10.18 26.19 2.22
N SER A 135 -11.12 25.27 2.46
CA SER A 135 -11.71 25.01 3.79
C SER A 135 -11.25 23.69 4.43
N LEU A 136 -10.25 23.02 3.85
CA LEU A 136 -9.73 21.78 4.41
C LEU A 136 -9.12 22.01 5.80
N ASN A 137 -9.50 21.17 6.76
CA ASN A 137 -8.97 21.20 8.12
C ASN A 137 -7.60 20.49 8.18
N PRO A 138 -6.49 21.18 8.50
CA PRO A 138 -5.16 20.58 8.51
C PRO A 138 -5.01 19.45 9.52
N THR A 139 -5.60 19.58 10.72
CA THR A 139 -5.54 18.55 11.77
C THR A 139 -6.25 17.27 11.34
N MET A 140 -7.42 17.40 10.71
CA MET A 140 -8.13 16.24 10.17
C MET A 140 -7.34 15.54 9.06
N ILE A 141 -6.75 16.33 8.14
CA ILE A 141 -5.88 15.77 7.09
C ILE A 141 -4.73 14.98 7.70
N GLN A 142 -4.05 15.56 8.69
CA GLN A 142 -2.92 14.91 9.35
C GLN A 142 -3.32 13.60 10.04
N ASN A 143 -4.46 13.58 10.73
CA ASN A 143 -4.95 12.36 11.39
C ASN A 143 -5.26 11.23 10.39
N ILE A 144 -5.88 11.57 9.25
CA ILE A 144 -6.15 10.59 8.20
C ILE A 144 -4.85 10.12 7.54
N ALA A 145 -3.92 11.04 7.26
CA ALA A 145 -2.62 10.72 6.68
C ALA A 145 -1.79 9.80 7.59
N ASN A 146 -1.77 10.06 8.90
CA ASN A 146 -1.13 9.19 9.88
C ASN A 146 -1.78 7.79 9.89
N GLY A 147 -3.10 7.70 9.75
CA GLY A 147 -3.80 6.42 9.60
C GLY A 147 -3.38 5.65 8.34
N ARG A 148 -3.14 6.34 7.22
CA ARG A 148 -2.60 5.73 6.00
C ARG A 148 -1.15 5.28 6.17
N LEU A 149 -0.32 6.06 6.84
CA LEU A 149 1.06 5.70 7.14
C LEU A 149 1.13 4.46 8.06
N ALA A 150 0.27 4.40 9.08
CA ALA A 150 0.15 3.20 9.91
C ALA A 150 -0.29 1.96 9.11
N LYS A 151 -1.18 2.15 8.12
CA LYS A 151 -1.55 1.07 7.19
C LYS A 151 -0.38 0.67 6.28
N PHE A 152 0.40 1.63 5.79
CA PHE A 152 1.61 1.37 5.01
C PHE A 152 2.57 0.46 5.80
N PHE A 153 2.82 0.73 7.08
CA PHE A 153 3.68 -0.15 7.89
C PHE A 153 3.10 -1.57 8.00
N LYS A 154 1.79 -1.71 8.24
CA LYS A 154 1.14 -3.04 8.27
C LYS A 154 1.25 -3.83 6.96
N GLU A 155 1.30 -3.15 5.82
CA GLU A 155 1.37 -3.80 4.52
C GLU A 155 2.81 -4.01 4.02
N ASN A 156 3.78 -3.21 4.52
CA ASN A 156 5.13 -3.14 3.96
C ASN A 156 6.25 -3.48 4.94
N CYS A 157 5.97 -3.62 6.25
CA CYS A 157 6.93 -4.12 7.23
C CYS A 157 6.71 -5.63 7.42
N LEU A 158 7.76 -6.44 7.22
CA LEU A 158 7.66 -7.89 7.21
C LEU A 158 6.96 -8.45 8.46
N VAL A 159 7.28 -7.95 9.65
CA VAL A 159 6.71 -8.46 10.91
C VAL A 159 5.23 -8.14 11.09
N ASP A 160 4.75 -7.07 10.45
CA ASP A 160 3.38 -6.55 10.56
C ASP A 160 2.45 -7.06 9.46
N GLN A 161 3.01 -7.58 8.36
CA GLN A 161 2.27 -8.15 7.24
C GLN A 161 1.37 -9.31 7.68
N GLU A 162 0.19 -9.40 7.06
CA GLU A 162 -0.67 -10.58 7.17
C GLU A 162 0.04 -11.80 6.58
N PHE A 163 0.15 -12.86 7.38
CA PHE A 163 0.85 -14.07 7.03
C PHE A 163 0.05 -14.88 6.00
N GLN A 164 0.63 -15.10 4.82
CA GLN A 164 -0.08 -15.70 3.68
C GLN A 164 -0.17 -17.23 3.73
N PHE A 165 0.50 -17.88 4.69
CA PHE A 165 0.59 -19.33 4.80
C PHE A 165 -0.04 -19.87 6.09
N GLY A 166 -0.90 -19.08 6.73
CA GLY A 166 -1.80 -19.56 7.77
C GLY A 166 -3.00 -20.24 7.11
N ASP A 167 -3.42 -21.41 7.62
CA ASP A 167 -4.55 -22.19 7.11
C ASP A 167 -5.91 -21.52 7.37
N GLY A 168 -6.08 -20.27 6.92
CA GLY A 168 -7.24 -19.40 7.19
C GLY A 168 -7.10 -18.52 8.44
N ASP A 169 -6.05 -18.71 9.23
CA ASP A 169 -5.78 -17.90 10.42
C ASP A 169 -5.32 -16.48 10.06
N LYS A 170 -6.07 -15.49 10.53
CA LYS A 170 -5.72 -14.08 10.37
C LYS A 170 -4.72 -13.66 11.44
N GLN A 171 -3.44 -13.74 11.10
CA GLN A 171 -2.35 -13.34 11.98
C GLN A 171 -1.24 -12.64 11.19
N THR A 172 -0.47 -11.80 11.86
CA THR A 172 0.74 -11.20 11.28
C THR A 172 1.89 -12.20 11.25
N VAL A 173 2.96 -11.92 10.50
CA VAL A 173 4.19 -12.73 10.52
C VAL A 173 4.76 -12.84 11.93
N ALA A 174 4.79 -11.74 12.71
CA ALA A 174 5.24 -11.78 14.10
C ALA A 174 4.38 -12.71 14.97
N GLN A 175 3.06 -12.65 14.82
CA GLN A 175 2.13 -13.50 15.56
C GLN A 175 2.28 -14.97 15.16
N TYR A 176 2.46 -15.24 13.86
CA TYR A 176 2.77 -16.58 13.37
C TYR A 176 4.04 -17.11 14.02
N LEU A 177 5.15 -16.37 14.01
CA LEU A 177 6.40 -16.81 14.64
C LEU A 177 6.25 -17.05 16.15
N ALA A 178 5.58 -16.15 16.86
CA ALA A 178 5.31 -16.30 18.29
C ALA A 178 4.46 -17.55 18.62
N SER A 179 3.59 -17.98 17.70
CA SER A 179 2.82 -19.23 17.83
C SER A 179 3.67 -20.48 17.68
N GLN A 180 4.82 -20.40 16.98
CA GLN A 180 5.75 -21.51 16.80
C GLN A 180 6.72 -21.62 18.00
N SER A 181 7.22 -20.48 18.48
CA SER A 181 7.95 -20.35 19.75
C SER A 181 7.83 -18.92 20.24
N LYS A 182 7.58 -18.74 21.54
CA LYS A 182 7.18 -17.46 22.15
C LYS A 182 8.13 -16.30 21.82
N ASP A 183 9.43 -16.58 21.75
CA ASP A 183 10.47 -15.57 21.53
C ASP A 183 11.08 -15.63 20.12
N LEU A 184 10.49 -16.43 19.22
CA LEU A 184 10.95 -16.58 17.84
C LEU A 184 10.69 -15.31 17.04
N LYS A 185 11.74 -14.79 16.41
CA LYS A 185 11.72 -13.55 15.64
C LYS A 185 12.71 -13.60 14.50
N ILE A 186 12.46 -12.76 13.51
CA ILE A 186 13.37 -12.52 12.40
C ILE A 186 14.47 -11.57 12.88
N VAL A 187 15.71 -11.93 12.59
CA VAL A 187 16.90 -11.10 12.86
C VAL A 187 17.18 -10.21 11.66
N ALA A 188 17.17 -10.80 10.47
CA ALA A 188 17.45 -10.11 9.22
C ALA A 188 16.89 -10.92 8.04
N TYR A 189 16.69 -10.25 6.91
CA TYR A 189 16.32 -10.91 5.66
C TYR A 189 16.98 -10.21 4.46
N LYS A 190 17.04 -10.93 3.34
CA LYS A 190 17.42 -10.41 2.02
C LYS A 190 16.44 -10.90 0.98
N ARG A 191 16.19 -10.06 -0.03
CA ARG A 191 15.42 -10.39 -1.22
C ARG A 191 16.18 -9.86 -2.42
N PHE A 192 16.42 -10.71 -3.41
CA PHE A 192 17.09 -10.35 -4.64
C PHE A 192 16.30 -10.89 -5.82
N THR A 193 16.07 -10.06 -6.84
CA THR A 193 15.33 -10.42 -8.04
C THR A 193 16.07 -9.92 -9.28
N LEU A 194 15.89 -10.62 -10.40
CA LEU A 194 16.37 -10.19 -11.72
C LEU A 194 15.33 -9.30 -12.44
N ALA A 195 14.14 -9.13 -11.87
CA ALA A 195 13.15 -8.21 -12.39
C ALA A 195 13.56 -6.76 -12.09
N ALA A 196 13.27 -5.84 -13.02
CA ALA A 196 13.33 -4.41 -12.73
C ALA A 196 12.25 -4.06 -11.70
N GLU A 197 12.65 -3.54 -10.54
CA GLU A 197 11.77 -3.14 -9.44
C GLU A 197 11.87 -1.65 -9.12
#